data_AF-A0A1I4K4T2-F1
#
_entry.id   AF-A0A1I4K4T2-F1
#
_cell.length_a   1.000
_cell.length_b   1.000
_cell.length_c   1.000
_cell.angle_alpha   90.00
_cell.angle_beta   90.00
_cell.angle_gamma   90.00
#
_symmetry.space_group_name_H-M   'P 1'
#
loop_
_entity.id
_entity.type
_entity.pdbx_description
1 polymer ?
#
loop_
_entity_poly.entity_id
_entity_poly.type
_entity_poly.pdbx_seq_one_letter_code
_entity_poly.pdbx_strand_id
1 'polypeptide(L)'
;MTTYTPRLNLPFIEAAQAQKHVTHNAALERLDIIVQLQVQQFGATTPPNTAQEGESWALGTDPTGVWAGQNARIATFSGGGWIYFIPRPGWRAWGVAEAVLRVWTDTGWVNAGLDASNLNNLPGVGIGAASDQVNRLTVSAPATLLNHAGGGHQVKVNKASAGDTASLLYQNAFSGRAEMGLAGNDDFSVKVSATGGTWRTALTAVAATGGVQLHHFAQLVPGTAPAAPARGTVYYDDAGNVLRCFDGAAWQDLF
;
A
#
# COMPACT_ATOMS: atom_id res chain seq x y z
N MET A 1 -44.78 -22.31 -21.18
CA MET A 1 -43.60 -21.88 -21.97
C MET A 1 -43.21 -20.50 -21.49
N THR A 2 -41.93 -20.27 -21.22
CA THR A 2 -41.40 -18.94 -20.88
C THR A 2 -41.37 -18.09 -22.15
N THR A 3 -41.85 -16.85 -22.07
CA THR A 3 -41.86 -15.88 -23.18
C THR A 3 -40.82 -14.77 -23.01
N TYR A 4 -39.99 -14.85 -21.95
CA TYR A 4 -38.96 -13.88 -21.61
C TYR A 4 -37.67 -14.59 -21.17
N THR A 5 -36.53 -13.93 -21.32
CA THR A 5 -35.25 -14.39 -20.76
C THR A 5 -35.25 -14.31 -19.23
N PRO A 6 -34.54 -15.21 -18.52
CA PRO A 6 -34.67 -15.35 -17.07
C PRO A 6 -34.07 -14.21 -16.24
N ARG A 7 -33.04 -13.49 -16.72
CA ARG A 7 -32.34 -12.47 -15.92
C ARG A 7 -32.82 -11.05 -16.18
N LEU A 8 -32.79 -10.62 -17.43
CA LEU A 8 -33.11 -9.26 -17.87
C LEU A 8 -34.54 -9.13 -18.40
N ASN A 9 -35.32 -10.22 -18.39
CA ASN A 9 -36.72 -10.24 -18.80
C ASN A 9 -36.92 -9.71 -20.25
N LEU A 10 -36.06 -10.14 -21.17
CA LEU A 10 -36.11 -9.76 -22.58
C LEU A 10 -37.16 -10.61 -23.31
N PRO A 11 -38.10 -10.01 -24.07
CA PRO A 11 -39.16 -10.76 -24.73
C PRO A 11 -38.64 -11.63 -25.87
N PHE A 12 -39.11 -12.87 -25.96
CA PHE A 12 -38.87 -13.77 -27.08
C PHE A 12 -39.80 -13.49 -28.26
N ILE A 13 -39.33 -13.82 -29.46
CA ILE A 13 -40.16 -13.84 -30.67
C ILE A 13 -40.94 -15.16 -30.71
N GLU A 14 -42.26 -15.06 -30.87
CA GLU A 14 -43.17 -16.20 -31.03
C GLU A 14 -42.91 -16.99 -32.33
N ALA A 15 -43.36 -18.25 -32.38
CA ALA A 15 -43.14 -19.11 -33.54
C ALA A 15 -43.83 -18.57 -34.81
N ALA A 16 -43.09 -18.53 -35.92
CA ALA A 16 -43.57 -18.06 -37.24
C ALA A 16 -42.87 -18.81 -38.40
N GLN A 17 -43.28 -18.56 -39.65
CA GLN A 17 -42.65 -19.19 -40.83
C GLN A 17 -41.15 -18.88 -40.93
N ALA A 18 -40.39 -19.89 -41.36
CA ALA A 18 -38.92 -19.88 -41.55
C ALA A 18 -38.05 -19.85 -40.27
N GLN A 19 -38.59 -20.18 -39.09
CA GLN A 19 -37.82 -20.47 -37.87
C GLN A 19 -36.81 -19.38 -37.41
N LYS A 20 -36.97 -18.12 -37.86
CA LYS A 20 -36.07 -17.01 -37.49
C LYS A 20 -36.04 -16.73 -35.98
N HIS A 21 -37.13 -17.06 -35.29
CA HIS A 21 -37.26 -16.95 -33.83
C HIS A 21 -36.22 -17.83 -33.11
N VAL A 22 -35.82 -18.98 -33.67
CA VAL A 22 -34.88 -19.91 -33.03
C VAL A 22 -33.51 -19.25 -32.85
N THR A 23 -32.93 -18.70 -33.92
CA THR A 23 -31.59 -18.10 -33.87
C THR A 23 -31.58 -16.78 -33.11
N HIS A 24 -32.66 -16.00 -33.21
CA HIS A 24 -32.77 -14.74 -32.48
C HIS A 24 -32.96 -14.94 -30.97
N ASN A 25 -33.88 -15.81 -30.56
CA ASN A 25 -34.12 -16.09 -29.14
C ASN A 25 -32.88 -16.71 -28.50
N ALA A 26 -32.16 -17.59 -29.20
CA ALA A 26 -30.88 -18.12 -28.74
C ALA A 26 -29.81 -17.01 -28.57
N ALA A 27 -29.84 -15.94 -29.39
CA ALA A 27 -28.94 -14.79 -29.20
C ALA A 27 -29.34 -13.96 -27.98
N LEU A 28 -30.64 -13.77 -27.73
CA LEU A 28 -31.16 -13.06 -26.57
C LEU A 28 -30.81 -13.79 -25.26
N GLU A 29 -30.98 -15.12 -25.20
CA GLU A 29 -30.57 -15.93 -24.05
C GLU A 29 -29.09 -15.77 -23.72
N ARG A 30 -28.22 -15.77 -24.75
CA ARG A 30 -26.77 -15.56 -24.55
C ARG A 30 -26.47 -14.15 -24.04
N LEU A 31 -27.16 -13.14 -24.57
CA LEU A 31 -26.97 -11.74 -24.18
C LEU A 31 -27.43 -11.49 -22.74
N ASP A 32 -28.56 -12.08 -22.35
CA ASP A 32 -29.12 -12.09 -21.00
C ASP A 32 -28.11 -12.61 -19.96
N ILE A 33 -27.36 -13.63 -20.33
CA ILE A 33 -26.37 -14.26 -19.45
C ILE A 33 -25.09 -13.42 -19.36
N ILE A 34 -24.59 -12.90 -20.49
CA ILE A 34 -23.23 -12.32 -20.55
C ILE A 34 -23.17 -10.84 -20.13
N VAL A 35 -24.19 -10.03 -20.45
CA VAL A 35 -24.10 -8.56 -20.30
C VAL A 35 -23.95 -8.12 -18.83
N GLN A 36 -24.62 -8.82 -17.92
CA GLN A 36 -24.48 -8.63 -16.47
C GLN A 36 -24.07 -9.94 -15.84
N LEU A 37 -22.94 -10.49 -16.30
CA LEU A 37 -22.48 -11.78 -15.86
C LEU A 37 -22.28 -11.80 -14.33
N GLN A 38 -23.17 -12.54 -13.68
CA GLN A 38 -23.07 -12.90 -12.29
C GLN A 38 -22.80 -14.41 -12.23
N VAL A 39 -21.79 -14.80 -11.45
CA VAL A 39 -21.49 -16.19 -11.15
C VAL A 39 -21.69 -16.44 -9.67
N GLN A 40 -22.26 -17.59 -9.32
CA GLN A 40 -22.47 -17.97 -7.93
C GLN A 40 -21.15 -18.09 -7.19
N GLN A 41 -20.12 -18.62 -7.87
CA GLN A 41 -18.77 -18.77 -7.35
C GLN A 41 -17.73 -18.84 -8.49
N PHE A 42 -16.51 -18.37 -8.22
CA PHE A 42 -15.34 -18.62 -9.06
C PHE A 42 -14.62 -19.92 -8.69
N GLY A 43 -14.10 -20.62 -9.71
CA GLY A 43 -13.31 -21.83 -9.52
C GLY A 43 -14.13 -23.04 -9.09
N ALA A 44 -15.44 -23.05 -9.36
CA ALA A 44 -16.31 -24.17 -9.00
C ALA A 44 -15.93 -25.43 -9.80
N THR A 45 -15.78 -26.57 -9.12
CA THR A 45 -15.40 -27.85 -9.74
C THR A 45 -16.48 -28.93 -9.61
N THR A 46 -17.50 -28.69 -8.79
CA THR A 46 -18.61 -29.63 -8.56
C THR A 46 -19.95 -28.96 -8.89
N PRO A 47 -20.79 -29.58 -9.72
CA PRO A 47 -22.12 -29.05 -10.03
C PRO A 47 -22.99 -29.01 -8.77
N PRO A 48 -23.84 -27.97 -8.60
CA PRO A 48 -24.76 -27.91 -7.48
C PRO A 48 -25.81 -29.03 -7.61
N ASN A 49 -26.33 -29.50 -6.47
CA ASN A 49 -27.40 -30.48 -6.44
C ASN A 49 -28.71 -29.92 -7.03
N THR A 50 -28.93 -28.61 -6.88
CA THR A 50 -30.11 -27.88 -7.39
C THR A 50 -29.66 -26.54 -7.98
N ALA A 51 -29.53 -26.45 -9.30
CA ALA A 51 -29.33 -25.19 -10.00
C ALA A 51 -30.69 -24.56 -10.35
N GLN A 52 -30.82 -23.25 -10.18
CA GLN A 52 -31.96 -22.48 -10.66
C GLN A 52 -31.71 -21.98 -12.09
N GLU A 53 -32.80 -21.76 -12.81
CA GLU A 53 -32.77 -21.22 -14.17
C GLU A 53 -32.04 -19.88 -14.19
N GLY A 54 -31.07 -19.74 -15.09
CA GLY A 54 -30.25 -18.56 -15.23
C GLY A 54 -29.11 -18.45 -14.22
N GLU A 55 -28.83 -19.42 -13.34
CA GLU A 55 -27.63 -19.36 -12.51
C GLU A 55 -26.37 -19.74 -13.30
N SER A 56 -25.26 -19.04 -13.06
CA SER A 56 -23.96 -19.34 -13.68
C SER A 56 -22.87 -19.63 -12.66
N TRP A 57 -21.86 -20.41 -13.06
CA TRP A 57 -20.64 -20.68 -12.32
C TRP A 57 -19.43 -20.48 -13.23
N ALA A 58 -18.38 -19.85 -12.71
CA ALA A 58 -17.09 -19.82 -13.38
C ALA A 58 -16.29 -21.07 -12.96
N LEU A 59 -16.10 -22.00 -13.89
CA LEU A 59 -15.53 -23.32 -13.59
C LEU A 59 -14.02 -23.25 -13.33
N GLY A 60 -13.58 -24.09 -12.40
CA GLY A 60 -12.17 -24.27 -12.05
C GLY A 60 -11.39 -25.10 -13.08
N THR A 61 -10.21 -25.59 -12.67
CA THR A 61 -9.31 -26.37 -13.52
C THR A 61 -9.83 -27.78 -13.78
N ASP A 62 -10.45 -28.41 -12.78
CA ASP A 62 -10.81 -29.82 -12.80
C ASP A 62 -12.30 -30.04 -12.47
N PRO A 63 -13.23 -29.57 -13.32
CA PRO A 63 -14.65 -29.79 -13.09
C PRO A 63 -15.03 -31.27 -13.23
N THR A 64 -16.03 -31.68 -12.47
CA THR A 64 -16.47 -33.08 -12.31
C THR A 64 -17.93 -33.27 -12.71
N GLY A 65 -18.37 -34.53 -12.79
CA GLY A 65 -19.75 -34.87 -13.11
C GLY A 65 -20.17 -34.35 -14.49
N VAL A 66 -21.33 -33.71 -14.57
CA VAL A 66 -21.86 -33.13 -15.83
C VAL A 66 -21.03 -31.97 -16.37
N TRP A 67 -20.14 -31.39 -15.55
CA TRP A 67 -19.23 -30.32 -15.95
C TRP A 67 -17.86 -30.83 -16.42
N ALA A 68 -17.62 -32.15 -16.40
CA ALA A 68 -16.34 -32.72 -16.82
C ALA A 68 -15.95 -32.28 -18.25
N GLY A 69 -14.69 -31.86 -18.42
CA GLY A 69 -14.16 -31.35 -19.70
C GLY A 69 -14.55 -29.91 -20.05
N GLN A 70 -15.22 -29.18 -19.14
CA GLN A 70 -15.64 -27.78 -19.34
C GLN A 70 -14.78 -26.81 -18.51
N ASN A 71 -13.51 -27.16 -18.27
CA ASN A 71 -12.58 -26.35 -17.48
C ASN A 71 -12.48 -24.91 -18.01
N ALA A 72 -12.32 -23.94 -17.10
CA ALA A 72 -12.21 -22.51 -17.40
C ALA A 72 -13.41 -21.88 -18.14
N ARG A 73 -14.54 -22.59 -18.30
CA ARG A 73 -15.76 -22.06 -18.92
C ARG A 73 -16.71 -21.48 -17.88
N ILE A 74 -17.67 -20.70 -18.36
CA ILE A 74 -18.84 -20.31 -17.56
C ILE A 74 -19.93 -21.33 -17.84
N ALA A 75 -20.34 -22.09 -16.84
CA ALA A 75 -21.48 -23.00 -16.91
C ALA A 75 -22.74 -22.27 -16.46
N THR A 76 -23.79 -22.24 -17.27
CA THR A 76 -25.07 -21.61 -16.93
C THR A 76 -26.19 -22.64 -17.05
N PHE A 77 -27.04 -22.74 -16.04
CA PHE A 77 -28.21 -23.61 -16.11
C PHE A 77 -29.34 -22.86 -16.83
N SER A 78 -29.79 -23.38 -17.96
CA SER A 78 -30.80 -22.75 -18.80
C SER A 78 -31.53 -23.82 -19.65
N GLY A 79 -32.84 -23.70 -19.82
CA GLY A 79 -33.66 -24.64 -20.58
C GLY A 79 -33.64 -26.07 -20.02
N GLY A 80 -33.44 -26.23 -18.71
CA GLY A 80 -33.31 -27.54 -18.07
C GLY A 80 -31.97 -28.26 -18.30
N GLY A 81 -30.97 -27.57 -18.87
CA GLY A 81 -29.64 -28.13 -19.12
C GLY A 81 -28.52 -27.12 -18.86
N TRP A 82 -27.27 -27.55 -19.10
CA TRP A 82 -26.09 -26.71 -18.94
C TRP A 82 -25.63 -26.14 -20.28
N ILE A 83 -25.53 -24.82 -20.35
CA ILE A 83 -24.94 -24.06 -21.46
C ILE A 83 -23.58 -23.56 -21.02
N TYR A 84 -22.56 -23.73 -21.87
CA TYR A 84 -21.18 -23.35 -21.56
C TYR A 84 -20.72 -22.20 -22.44
N PHE A 85 -20.07 -21.21 -21.83
CA PHE A 85 -19.47 -20.08 -22.51
C PHE A 85 -17.96 -20.07 -22.30
N ILE A 86 -17.22 -19.75 -23.36
CA ILE A 86 -15.78 -19.51 -23.28
C ILE A 86 -15.59 -18.02 -22.98
N PRO A 87 -15.12 -17.64 -21.78
CA PRO A 87 -14.84 -16.25 -21.47
C PRO A 87 -13.71 -15.70 -22.36
N ARG A 88 -13.78 -14.40 -22.68
CA ARG A 88 -12.75 -13.69 -23.47
C ARG A 88 -12.06 -12.63 -22.62
N PRO A 89 -10.79 -12.28 -22.90
CA PRO A 89 -10.09 -11.24 -22.17
C PRO A 89 -10.91 -9.96 -22.04
N GLY A 90 -10.96 -9.40 -20.84
CA GLY A 90 -11.73 -8.19 -20.53
C GLY A 90 -13.20 -8.44 -20.13
N TRP A 91 -13.70 -9.68 -20.21
CA TRP A 91 -15.01 -10.02 -19.63
C TRP A 91 -14.99 -9.77 -18.13
N ARG A 92 -16.11 -9.30 -17.59
CA ARG A 92 -16.27 -9.01 -16.17
C ARG A 92 -17.35 -9.88 -15.59
N ALA A 93 -17.13 -10.38 -14.38
CA ALA A 93 -18.12 -11.15 -13.66
C ALA A 93 -18.13 -10.76 -12.18
N TRP A 94 -19.33 -10.64 -11.61
CA TRP A 94 -19.50 -10.53 -10.17
C TRP A 94 -19.63 -11.92 -9.54
N GLY A 95 -18.76 -12.24 -8.59
CA GLY A 95 -18.87 -13.47 -7.78
C GLY A 95 -19.78 -13.22 -6.58
N VAL A 96 -20.90 -13.95 -6.50
CA VAL A 96 -21.87 -13.80 -5.39
C VAL A 96 -21.26 -14.26 -4.06
N ALA A 97 -20.60 -15.42 -4.05
CA ALA A 97 -19.95 -15.95 -2.86
C ALA A 97 -18.77 -15.09 -2.38
N GLU A 98 -17.97 -14.57 -3.32
CA GLU A 98 -16.79 -13.77 -3.00
C GLU A 98 -17.10 -12.29 -2.74
N ALA A 99 -18.25 -11.80 -3.20
CA ALA A 99 -18.62 -10.38 -3.21
C ALA A 99 -17.56 -9.48 -3.89
N VAL A 100 -16.96 -9.97 -4.99
CA VAL A 100 -15.89 -9.29 -5.73
C VAL A 100 -16.14 -9.32 -7.23
N LEU A 101 -15.82 -8.20 -7.88
CA LEU A 101 -15.75 -8.10 -9.33
C LEU A 101 -14.42 -8.65 -9.83
N ARG A 102 -14.46 -9.61 -10.75
CA ARG A 102 -13.27 -10.13 -11.45
C ARG A 102 -13.33 -9.85 -12.95
N VAL A 103 -12.15 -9.74 -13.56
CA VAL A 103 -11.94 -9.63 -15.00
C VAL A 103 -11.27 -10.90 -15.49
N TRP A 104 -11.75 -11.46 -16.59
CA TRP A 104 -11.09 -12.58 -17.27
C TRP A 104 -9.85 -12.09 -18.01
N THR A 105 -8.75 -12.78 -17.81
CA THR A 105 -7.49 -12.69 -18.59
C THR A 105 -7.31 -13.98 -19.38
N ASP A 106 -6.33 -14.05 -20.30
CA ASP A 106 -6.06 -15.28 -21.05
C ASP A 106 -5.74 -16.50 -20.18
N THR A 107 -5.38 -16.29 -18.91
CA THR A 107 -4.98 -17.35 -17.98
C THR A 107 -5.98 -17.57 -16.84
N GLY A 108 -6.99 -16.71 -16.65
CA GLY A 108 -7.97 -16.85 -15.58
C GLY A 108 -8.66 -15.56 -15.12
N TRP A 109 -9.58 -15.70 -14.15
CA TRP A 109 -10.26 -14.59 -13.48
C TRP A 109 -9.35 -13.92 -12.44
N VAL A 110 -9.10 -12.62 -12.57
CA VAL A 110 -8.34 -11.80 -11.62
C VAL A 110 -9.22 -10.69 -11.03
N ASN A 111 -8.90 -10.20 -9.83
CA ASN A 111 -9.67 -9.10 -9.22
C ASN A 111 -9.63 -7.83 -10.08
N ALA A 112 -10.77 -7.16 -10.22
CA ALA A 112 -10.90 -5.94 -11.02
C ALA A 112 -10.56 -4.65 -10.24
N GLY A 113 -10.49 -4.73 -8.91
CA GLY A 113 -10.12 -3.63 -8.03
C GLY A 113 -8.67 -3.72 -7.56
N LEU A 114 -8.22 -2.73 -6.78
CA LEU A 114 -6.96 -2.84 -6.03
C LEU A 114 -7.13 -3.94 -4.99
N ASP A 115 -6.55 -5.10 -5.23
CA ASP A 115 -6.31 -6.05 -4.15
C ASP A 115 -4.94 -5.80 -3.51
N ALA A 116 -4.69 -6.41 -2.35
CA ALA A 116 -3.42 -6.26 -1.64
C ALA A 116 -2.22 -6.67 -2.50
N SER A 117 -2.39 -7.57 -3.48
CA SER A 117 -1.34 -7.97 -4.41
C SER A 117 -1.01 -6.87 -5.44
N ASN A 118 -1.97 -5.99 -5.75
CA ASN A 118 -1.79 -4.84 -6.63
C ASN A 118 -1.17 -3.61 -5.93
N LEU A 119 -1.03 -3.65 -4.61
CA LEU A 119 -0.37 -2.58 -3.84
C LEU A 119 1.16 -2.77 -3.74
N ASN A 120 1.70 -3.84 -4.32
CA ASN A 120 3.14 -4.05 -4.41
C ASN A 120 3.72 -3.29 -5.62
N ASN A 121 4.90 -2.69 -5.46
CA ASN A 121 5.62 -1.95 -6.51
C ASN A 121 4.81 -0.82 -7.16
N LEU A 122 4.01 -0.10 -6.38
CA LEU A 122 3.30 1.08 -6.87
C LEU A 122 4.30 2.11 -7.42
N PRO A 123 4.00 2.76 -8.56
CA PRO A 123 4.88 3.81 -9.09
C PRO A 123 5.02 4.99 -8.12
N GLY A 124 3.96 5.30 -7.36
CA GLY A 124 3.94 6.25 -6.25
C GLY A 124 2.58 6.30 -5.53
N VAL A 125 2.55 6.93 -4.35
CA VAL A 125 1.37 7.14 -3.50
C VAL A 125 1.37 8.59 -3.03
N GLY A 126 0.29 9.31 -3.34
CA GLY A 126 0.08 10.69 -2.95
C GLY A 126 -1.10 10.85 -2.00
N ILE A 127 -0.92 11.56 -0.88
CA ILE A 127 -1.97 11.90 0.09
C ILE A 127 -2.06 13.42 0.18
N GLY A 128 -3.14 14.01 -0.32
CA GLY A 128 -3.30 15.48 -0.39
C GLY A 128 -2.39 16.19 -1.41
N ALA A 129 -1.59 15.44 -2.17
CA ALA A 129 -0.73 15.91 -3.25
C ALA A 129 -0.37 14.74 -4.20
N ALA A 130 0.19 15.04 -5.37
CA ALA A 130 0.69 14.02 -6.30
C ALA A 130 2.08 13.51 -5.88
N SER A 131 2.32 12.20 -6.02
CA SER A 131 3.68 11.64 -5.98
C SER A 131 4.41 11.87 -7.30
N ASP A 132 5.73 11.83 -7.27
CA ASP A 132 6.59 11.93 -8.46
C ASP A 132 7.67 10.84 -8.47
N GLN A 133 8.58 10.87 -9.44
CA GLN A 133 9.63 9.85 -9.58
C GLN A 133 10.69 9.86 -8.46
N VAL A 134 10.81 10.99 -7.75
CA VAL A 134 11.72 11.20 -6.62
C VAL A 134 10.96 10.97 -5.30
N ASN A 135 9.85 11.68 -5.10
CA ASN A 135 8.97 11.57 -3.95
C ASN A 135 7.86 10.55 -4.23
N ARG A 136 8.21 9.27 -4.17
CA ARG A 136 7.24 8.19 -4.43
C ARG A 136 6.18 8.05 -3.33
N LEU A 137 6.45 8.53 -2.12
CA LEU A 137 5.43 8.75 -1.10
C LEU A 137 5.39 10.25 -0.79
N THR A 138 4.31 10.91 -1.20
CA THR A 138 4.11 12.35 -0.95
C THR A 138 2.90 12.55 -0.06
N VAL A 139 3.08 13.30 1.03
CA VAL A 139 2.00 13.67 1.95
C VAL A 139 1.97 15.19 2.10
N SER A 140 0.86 15.80 1.70
CA SER A 140 0.56 17.22 1.94
C SER A 140 -0.63 17.30 2.90
N ALA A 141 -0.31 17.34 4.19
CA ALA A 141 -1.27 17.33 5.28
C ALA A 141 -0.68 18.03 6.53
N PRO A 142 -1.52 18.44 7.51
CA PRO A 142 -1.02 18.99 8.77
C PRO A 142 -0.13 18.04 9.59
N ALA A 143 -0.30 16.72 9.44
CA ALA A 143 0.50 15.71 10.16
C ALA A 143 0.56 14.36 9.42
N THR A 144 1.62 13.60 9.68
CA THR A 144 1.78 12.18 9.30
C THR A 144 2.02 11.35 10.56
N LEU A 145 1.11 10.42 10.87
CA LEU A 145 1.23 9.52 12.03
C LEU A 145 1.77 8.16 11.59
N LEU A 146 2.92 7.75 12.13
CA LEU A 146 3.46 6.41 12.00
C LEU A 146 3.38 5.70 13.35
N ASN A 147 2.39 4.82 13.52
CA ASN A 147 2.09 4.22 14.82
C ASN A 147 2.55 2.75 14.92
N HIS A 148 2.84 2.30 16.13
CA HIS A 148 3.11 0.90 16.41
C HIS A 148 1.82 0.07 16.46
N ALA A 149 1.94 -1.23 16.25
CA ALA A 149 0.87 -2.20 16.50
C ALA A 149 1.14 -3.05 17.77
N GLY A 150 2.07 -2.63 18.63
CA GLY A 150 2.45 -3.35 19.84
C GLY A 150 3.83 -2.93 20.35
N GLY A 151 4.78 -3.88 20.40
CA GLY A 151 6.09 -3.69 21.04
C GLY A 151 7.09 -2.70 20.39
N GLY A 152 6.75 -2.01 19.30
CA GLY A 152 7.61 -0.99 18.70
C GLY A 152 7.25 -0.56 17.27
N HIS A 153 7.96 0.46 16.76
CA HIS A 153 7.89 0.96 15.39
C HIS A 153 9.29 1.43 14.95
N GLN A 154 9.67 1.18 13.70
CA GLN A 154 10.98 1.57 13.16
C GLN A 154 10.83 2.15 11.75
N VAL A 155 11.51 3.26 11.49
CA VAL A 155 11.74 3.79 10.13
C VAL A 155 13.17 3.44 9.74
N LYS A 156 13.32 2.63 8.69
CA LYS A 156 14.63 2.22 8.16
C LYS A 156 14.96 3.04 6.93
N VAL A 157 15.97 3.89 7.02
CA VAL A 157 16.51 4.68 5.89
C VAL A 157 17.86 4.10 5.53
N ASN A 158 17.97 3.54 4.32
CA ASN A 158 19.17 2.86 3.86
C ASN A 158 19.81 3.63 2.70
N LYS A 159 21.14 3.69 2.69
CA LYS A 159 21.94 4.25 1.60
C LYS A 159 22.73 3.13 0.90
N ALA A 160 23.07 3.31 -0.38
CA ALA A 160 23.71 2.26 -1.17
C ALA A 160 25.20 2.08 -0.85
N SER A 161 25.87 3.17 -0.47
CA SER A 161 27.30 3.17 -0.13
C SER A 161 27.61 4.18 0.99
N ALA A 162 28.83 4.11 1.53
CA ALA A 162 29.26 4.99 2.62
C ALA A 162 29.22 6.48 2.23
N GLY A 163 29.51 6.82 0.98
CA GLY A 163 29.51 8.21 0.48
C GLY A 163 28.12 8.79 0.20
N ASP A 164 27.07 7.99 0.24
CA ASP A 164 25.70 8.42 -0.02
C ASP A 164 25.04 9.04 1.23
N THR A 165 23.79 9.49 1.06
CA THR A 165 22.99 10.12 2.11
C THR A 165 21.77 9.25 2.48
N ALA A 166 21.61 9.00 3.78
CA ALA A 166 20.39 8.47 4.40
C ALA A 166 20.03 9.38 5.58
N SER A 167 19.05 10.28 5.40
CA SER A 167 18.79 11.37 6.34
C SER A 167 17.32 11.78 6.40
N LEU A 168 17.01 12.60 7.40
CA LEU A 168 15.79 13.38 7.51
C LEU A 168 16.13 14.85 7.24
N LEU A 169 15.56 15.41 6.17
CA LEU A 169 15.77 16.79 5.75
C LEU A 169 14.57 17.67 6.15
N TYR A 170 14.84 18.72 6.90
CA TYR A 170 13.86 19.73 7.30
C TYR A 170 13.98 20.95 6.38
N GLN A 171 12.85 21.43 5.87
CA GLN A 171 12.80 22.47 4.86
C GLN A 171 11.83 23.60 5.23
N ASN A 172 12.11 24.79 4.69
CA ASN A 172 11.14 25.89 4.61
C ASN A 172 11.01 26.28 3.13
N ALA A 173 9.80 26.22 2.58
CA ALA A 173 9.51 26.52 1.18
C ALA A 173 10.48 25.81 0.20
N PHE A 174 10.63 24.48 0.34
CA PHE A 174 11.53 23.63 -0.46
C PHE A 174 13.03 23.94 -0.35
N SER A 175 13.43 24.82 0.58
CA SER A 175 14.83 25.12 0.88
C SER A 175 15.26 24.41 2.16
N GLY A 176 16.32 23.61 2.10
CA GLY A 176 16.86 22.88 3.25
C GLY A 176 17.32 23.81 4.37
N ARG A 177 17.06 23.42 5.62
CA ARG A 177 17.41 24.20 6.83
C ARG A 177 18.16 23.38 7.86
N ALA A 178 17.75 22.14 8.07
CA ALA A 178 18.44 21.20 8.95
C ALA A 178 18.37 19.80 8.35
N GLU A 179 19.37 18.99 8.61
CA GLU A 179 19.44 17.60 8.15
C GLU A 179 20.10 16.75 9.23
N MET A 180 19.54 15.57 9.49
CA MET A 180 20.14 14.60 10.42
C MET A 180 20.16 13.19 9.84
N GLY A 181 21.27 12.49 10.02
CA GLY A 181 21.45 11.12 9.52
C GLY A 181 22.88 10.83 9.08
N LEU A 182 23.02 9.82 8.23
CA LEU A 182 24.29 9.42 7.60
C LEU A 182 24.45 10.20 6.30
N ALA A 183 25.16 11.33 6.36
CA ALA A 183 25.19 12.30 5.26
C ALA A 183 26.60 12.43 4.68
N GLY A 184 26.94 11.54 3.74
CA GLY A 184 28.24 11.51 3.06
C GLY A 184 29.33 10.66 3.74
N ASN A 185 28.99 9.99 4.84
CA ASN A 185 29.81 9.01 5.55
C ASN A 185 28.92 8.18 6.50
N ASP A 186 29.51 7.25 7.24
CA ASP A 186 28.81 6.35 8.19
C ASP A 186 28.71 6.91 9.62
N ASP A 187 29.19 8.12 9.88
CA ASP A 187 28.95 8.81 11.14
C ASP A 187 27.57 9.46 11.15
N PHE A 188 26.89 9.44 12.29
CA PHE A 188 25.64 10.18 12.44
C PHE A 188 25.96 11.67 12.62
N SER A 189 25.34 12.53 11.83
CA SER A 189 25.58 13.97 11.88
C SER A 189 24.29 14.77 11.94
N VAL A 190 24.39 15.96 12.55
CA VAL A 190 23.38 17.01 12.47
C VAL A 190 24.00 18.20 11.76
N LYS A 191 23.40 18.60 10.64
CA LYS A 191 23.84 19.70 9.79
C LYS A 191 22.77 20.76 9.70
N VAL A 192 23.18 22.02 9.57
CA VAL A 192 22.27 23.16 9.40
C VAL A 192 22.70 24.02 8.22
N SER A 193 21.73 24.70 7.61
CA SER A 193 21.94 25.65 6.52
C SER A 193 21.01 26.84 6.66
N ALA A 194 21.55 28.05 6.50
CA ALA A 194 20.75 29.27 6.45
C ALA A 194 19.98 29.41 5.13
N THR A 195 20.53 28.89 4.03
CA THR A 195 20.05 29.15 2.65
C THR A 195 19.69 27.88 1.88
N GLY A 196 19.99 26.69 2.40
CA GLY A 196 19.83 25.41 1.74
C GLY A 196 20.96 25.03 0.78
N GLY A 197 21.89 25.95 0.51
CA GLY A 197 23.06 25.71 -0.35
C GLY A 197 24.30 25.30 0.45
N THR A 198 24.74 26.16 1.38
CA THR A 198 25.92 25.88 2.22
C THR A 198 25.51 25.20 3.52
N TRP A 199 26.07 24.03 3.77
CA TRP A 199 25.78 23.23 4.97
C TRP A 199 26.95 23.27 5.95
N ARG A 200 26.62 23.35 7.24
CA ARG A 200 27.58 23.31 8.34
C ARG A 200 27.23 22.14 9.25
N THR A 201 28.19 21.27 9.52
CA THR A 201 28.03 20.24 10.55
C THR A 201 28.07 20.90 11.92
N ALA A 202 27.03 20.69 12.73
CA ALA A 202 26.98 21.16 14.11
C ALA A 202 27.53 20.08 15.05
N LEU A 203 27.09 18.84 14.85
CA LEU A 203 27.41 17.68 15.67
C LEU A 203 27.72 16.46 14.81
N THR A 204 28.69 15.66 15.25
CA THR A 204 28.95 14.31 14.74
C THR A 204 29.03 13.32 15.90
N ALA A 205 28.29 12.22 15.82
CA ALA A 205 28.52 11.04 16.63
C ALA A 205 29.39 10.07 15.82
N VAL A 206 30.61 9.86 16.29
CA VAL A 206 31.66 9.14 15.57
C VAL A 206 31.44 7.63 15.72
N ALA A 207 31.15 6.94 14.63
CA ALA A 207 30.81 5.52 14.63
C ALA A 207 31.92 4.64 15.22
N ALA A 208 33.19 4.99 14.94
CA ALA A 208 34.35 4.21 15.38
C ALA A 208 34.60 4.26 16.90
N THR A 209 34.17 5.32 17.58
CA THR A 209 34.50 5.55 19.00
C THR A 209 33.28 5.70 19.90
N GLY A 210 32.09 5.93 19.34
CA GLY A 210 30.89 6.33 20.08
C GLY A 210 30.96 7.75 20.66
N GLY A 211 32.03 8.51 20.36
CA GLY A 211 32.23 9.86 20.86
C GLY A 211 31.43 10.91 20.10
N VAL A 212 31.24 12.08 20.72
CA VAL A 212 30.56 13.23 20.10
C VAL A 212 31.58 14.34 19.81
N GLN A 213 31.55 14.86 18.59
CA GLN A 213 32.30 16.05 18.17
C GLN A 213 31.34 17.22 17.99
N LEU A 214 31.66 18.35 18.62
CA LEU A 214 31.03 19.64 18.38
C LEU A 214 31.95 20.46 17.48
N HIS A 215 31.47 20.81 16.29
CA HIS A 215 32.32 21.45 15.26
C HIS A 215 32.41 22.97 15.40
N HIS A 216 31.58 23.56 16.25
CA HIS A 216 31.58 24.99 16.60
C HIS A 216 31.58 25.13 18.12
N PHE A 217 31.89 26.33 18.62
CA PHE A 217 31.95 26.59 20.07
C PHE A 217 30.64 26.23 20.76
N ALA A 218 30.73 25.48 21.85
CA ALA A 218 29.63 25.26 22.76
C ALA A 218 29.50 26.49 23.67
N GLN A 219 28.37 27.20 23.57
CA GLN A 219 28.01 28.21 24.56
C GLN A 219 27.24 27.52 25.70
N LEU A 220 27.82 27.49 26.89
CA LEU A 220 27.10 27.07 28.09
C LEU A 220 26.29 28.26 28.61
N VAL A 221 25.00 28.05 28.82
CA VAL A 221 24.10 29.08 29.37
C VAL A 221 24.33 29.16 30.88
N PRO A 222 24.70 30.33 31.43
CA PRO A 222 24.81 30.51 32.87
C PRO A 222 23.49 30.19 33.59
N GLY A 223 23.57 29.53 34.74
CA GLY A 223 22.39 29.27 35.56
C GLY A 223 22.72 28.80 36.97
N THR A 224 21.67 28.45 37.72
CA THR A 224 21.80 27.85 39.06
C THR A 224 22.17 26.38 38.98
N ALA A 225 22.80 25.85 40.04
CA ALA A 225 23.15 24.44 40.14
C ALA A 225 21.95 23.52 39.85
N PRO A 226 22.10 22.52 38.94
CA PRO A 226 21.10 21.48 38.75
C PRO A 226 20.74 20.79 40.08
N ALA A 227 19.44 20.58 40.33
CA ALA A 227 18.97 20.03 41.60
C ALA A 227 19.28 18.53 41.80
N ALA A 228 19.48 17.78 40.71
CA ALA A 228 19.77 16.34 40.74
C ALA A 228 20.80 15.96 39.66
N PRO A 229 22.07 16.42 39.79
CA PRO A 229 23.10 16.14 38.79
C PRO A 229 23.54 14.68 38.86
N ALA A 230 23.74 14.06 37.70
CA ALA A 230 24.51 12.82 37.62
C ALA A 230 26.01 13.13 37.71
N ARG A 231 26.81 12.17 38.16
CA ARG A 231 28.28 12.30 38.13
C ARG A 231 28.74 12.62 36.70
N GLY A 232 29.62 13.61 36.56
CA GLY A 232 30.11 14.13 35.29
C GLY A 232 29.26 15.23 34.66
N THR A 233 28.16 15.65 35.29
CA THR A 233 27.39 16.84 34.84
C THR A 233 28.29 18.06 34.90
N VAL A 234 28.35 18.83 33.82
CA VAL A 234 29.06 20.12 33.75
C VAL A 234 28.04 21.24 33.57
N TYR A 235 28.14 22.33 34.34
CA TYR A 235 27.33 23.53 34.17
C TYR A 235 28.14 24.80 34.42
N TYR A 236 27.67 25.93 33.89
CA TYR A 236 28.24 27.24 34.18
C TYR A 236 27.42 27.92 35.28
N ASP A 237 28.04 28.11 36.44
CA ASP A 237 27.42 28.77 37.59
C ASP A 237 27.35 30.27 37.37
N ASP A 238 26.13 30.80 37.28
CA ASP A 238 25.90 32.23 37.07
C ASP A 238 26.33 33.07 38.28
N ALA A 239 26.05 32.58 39.50
CA ALA A 239 26.37 33.31 40.72
C ALA A 239 27.88 33.35 40.99
N GLY A 240 28.56 32.24 40.71
CA GLY A 240 30.00 32.09 40.90
C GLY A 240 30.85 32.49 39.69
N ASN A 241 30.23 32.69 38.52
CA ASN A 241 30.90 32.88 37.25
C ASN A 241 31.98 31.82 36.98
N VAL A 242 31.65 30.55 37.28
CA VAL A 242 32.61 29.43 37.27
C VAL A 242 32.01 28.21 36.59
N LEU A 243 32.85 27.49 35.83
CA LEU A 243 32.44 26.20 35.29
C LEU A 243 32.59 25.13 36.38
N ARG A 244 31.56 24.32 36.58
CA ARG A 244 31.55 23.27 37.61
C ARG A 244 31.27 21.90 37.06
N CYS A 245 31.85 20.87 37.67
CA CYS A 245 31.58 19.46 37.42
C CYS A 245 31.08 18.77 38.69
N PHE A 246 30.04 17.95 38.58
CA PHE A 246 29.56 17.15 39.70
C PHE A 246 30.33 15.83 39.81
N ASP A 247 30.96 15.56 40.94
CA ASP A 247 31.78 14.35 41.13
C ASP A 247 30.97 13.11 41.60
N GLY A 248 29.68 13.29 41.91
CA GLY A 248 28.79 12.28 42.48
C GLY A 248 28.37 12.59 43.92
N ALA A 249 29.03 13.52 44.60
CA ALA A 249 28.71 13.97 45.94
C ALA A 249 28.62 15.50 46.05
N ALA A 250 29.50 16.23 45.34
CA ALA A 250 29.57 17.68 45.38
C ALA A 250 29.92 18.29 44.02
N TRP A 251 29.69 19.60 43.90
CA TRP A 251 30.15 20.39 42.77
C TRP A 251 31.61 20.80 42.96
N GLN A 252 32.42 20.59 41.93
CA GLN A 252 33.83 20.96 41.86
C GLN A 252 34.01 22.04 40.81
N ASP A 253 34.78 23.09 41.13
CA ASP A 253 35.17 24.12 40.16
C ASP A 253 36.18 23.51 39.17
N LEU A 254 35.99 23.75 37.87
CA LEU A 254 36.83 23.19 36.81
C LEU A 254 37.98 24.12 36.39
N PHE A 255 37.99 25.37 36.85
CA PHE A 255 39.05 26.36 36.59
C PHE A 255 39.16 27.35 37.75
#